data_AF-A0A3D5P3N5-F1
#
_entry.id   AF-A0A3D5P3N5-F1
#
_cell.length_a   1.000
_cell.length_b   1.000
_cell.length_c   1.000
_cell.angle_alpha   90.00
_cell.angle_beta   90.00
_cell.angle_gamma   90.00
#
_symmetry.space_group_name_H-M   'P 1'
#
loop_
_entity.id
_entity.type
_entity.pdbx_description
1 polymer ?
#
loop_
_entity_poly.entity_id
_entity_poly.type
_entity_poly.pdbx_seq_one_letter_code
_entity_poly.pdbx_strand_id
1 'polypeptide(L)'
;RGTEKAFQWIGAPWLDGQELADALNKYEIDGVRFEPVTFTPQNAGDRKFEGVGVEGVQLIALSTDYDASRAGVAMLIETYRVSQEHWSWYEAHFDRLAGTDALRMGLVANVSFEELVSGWDIGVREFESSRAPYLLY
;
A
#
# COMPACT_ATOMS: atom_id res chain seq x y z
N ARG A 1 -3.87 12.07 -2.83
CA ARG A 1 -3.11 13.35 -2.73
C ARG A 1 -4.13 14.48 -2.61
N GLY A 2 -3.76 15.70 -2.20
CA GLY A 2 -4.75 16.76 -1.93
C GLY A 2 -5.43 16.62 -0.56
N THR A 3 -4.66 16.14 0.43
CA THR A 3 -5.07 16.03 1.84
C THR A 3 -3.89 16.45 2.72
N GLU A 4 -4.16 16.81 3.98
CA GLU A 4 -3.14 17.15 4.98
C GLU A 4 -2.30 15.95 5.45
N LYS A 5 -2.69 14.74 5.05
CA LYS A 5 -2.05 13.45 5.37
C LYS A 5 -1.61 12.72 4.11
N ALA A 6 -0.87 13.43 3.26
CA ALA A 6 -0.33 12.86 2.03
C ALA A 6 0.46 11.57 2.32
N PHE A 7 0.25 10.55 1.50
CA PHE A 7 0.87 9.20 1.60
C PHE A 7 0.50 8.38 2.83
N GLN A 8 -0.33 8.89 3.74
CA GLN A 8 -0.83 8.15 4.89
C GLN A 8 -2.28 7.69 4.68
N TRP A 9 -3.04 8.37 3.82
CA TRP A 9 -4.42 8.02 3.49
C TRP A 9 -4.53 7.38 2.11
N ILE A 10 -5.32 6.31 2.04
CA ILE A 10 -5.89 5.78 0.80
C ILE A 10 -7.42 5.91 0.88
N GLY A 11 -8.07 6.11 -0.27
CA GLY A 11 -9.52 6.28 -0.31
C GLY A 11 -10.06 6.29 -1.73
N ALA A 12 -11.31 5.86 -1.88
CA ALA A 12 -12.08 5.99 -3.11
C ALA A 12 -13.60 6.01 -2.79
N PRO A 13 -14.45 6.50 -3.70
CA PRO A 13 -15.90 6.64 -3.44
C PRO A 13 -16.65 5.32 -3.17
N TRP A 14 -16.04 4.19 -3.50
CA TRP A 14 -16.64 2.85 -3.38
C TRP A 14 -16.08 2.02 -2.22
N LEU A 15 -15.14 2.56 -1.44
CA LEU A 15 -14.58 1.85 -0.29
C LEU A 15 -15.49 2.01 0.93
N ASP A 16 -15.57 0.96 1.75
CA ASP A 16 -16.02 1.06 3.14
C ASP A 16 -14.77 1.20 4.01
N GLY A 17 -14.62 2.34 4.70
CA GLY A 17 -13.43 2.61 5.49
C GLY A 17 -13.25 1.66 6.67
N GLN A 18 -14.36 1.25 7.31
CA GLN A 18 -14.35 0.39 8.47
C GLN A 18 -14.01 -1.05 8.10
N GLU A 19 -14.66 -1.60 7.07
CA GLU A 19 -14.36 -2.95 6.57
C GLU A 19 -12.90 -3.06 6.12
N LEU A 20 -12.40 -2.05 5.43
CA LEU A 20 -11.00 -2.01 4.96
C LEU A 20 -10.02 -1.94 6.13
N ALA A 21 -10.28 -1.08 7.14
CA ALA A 21 -9.43 -0.99 8.33
C ALA A 21 -9.40 -2.32 9.11
N ASP A 22 -10.56 -2.96 9.29
CA ASP A 22 -10.67 -4.24 10.00
C ASP A 22 -9.96 -5.37 9.25
N ALA A 23 -10.02 -5.38 7.91
CA ALA A 23 -9.27 -6.33 7.10
C ALA A 23 -7.76 -6.11 7.22
N LEU A 24 -7.30 -4.86 7.13
CA LEU A 24 -5.87 -4.52 7.21
C LEU A 24 -5.26 -4.79 8.58
N ASN A 25 -5.99 -4.54 9.66
CA ASN A 25 -5.49 -4.81 11.01
C ASN A 25 -5.31 -6.32 11.30
N LYS A 26 -5.91 -7.22 10.52
CA LYS A 26 -5.69 -8.68 10.64
C LYS A 26 -4.33 -9.15 10.11
N TYR A 27 -3.61 -8.30 9.37
CA TYR A 27 -2.25 -8.59 8.94
C TYR A 27 -1.24 -8.48 10.10
N GLU A 28 -1.63 -7.89 11.24
CA GLU A 28 -0.81 -7.78 12.45
C GLU A 28 0.60 -7.21 12.18
N ILE A 29 0.68 -6.18 11.34
CA ILE A 29 1.96 -5.56 10.97
C ILE A 29 2.49 -4.76 12.15
N ASP A 30 3.62 -5.22 12.70
CA ASP A 30 4.30 -4.59 13.83
C ASP A 30 4.56 -3.10 13.60
N GLY A 31 4.20 -2.27 14.59
CA GLY A 31 4.42 -0.83 14.55
C GLY A 31 3.45 -0.06 13.65
N VAL A 32 2.39 -0.70 13.12
CA VAL A 32 1.36 -0.05 12.29
C VAL A 32 -0.03 -0.33 12.82
N ARG A 33 -0.93 0.65 12.71
CA ARG A 33 -2.37 0.48 12.88
C ARG A 33 -3.11 1.17 11.74
N PHE A 34 -4.22 0.58 11.32
CA PHE A 34 -5.09 1.14 10.30
C PHE A 34 -6.38 1.67 10.94
N GLU A 35 -6.73 2.92 10.64
CA GLU A 35 -7.97 3.56 11.13
C GLU A 35 -8.84 4.01 9.95
N PRO A 36 -10.17 3.87 10.02
CA PRO A 36 -11.07 4.38 8.99
C PRO A 36 -11.00 5.91 8.93
N VAL A 37 -11.10 6.46 7.72
CA VAL A 37 -11.16 7.92 7.51
C VAL A 37 -12.17 8.26 6.42
N THR A 38 -12.87 9.37 6.61
CA THR A 38 -13.71 10.01 5.59
C THR A 38 -13.13 11.37 5.26
N PHE A 39 -12.95 11.67 3.98
CA PHE A 39 -12.40 12.95 3.54
C PHE A 39 -12.90 13.34 2.16
N THR A 40 -12.77 14.62 1.81
CA THR A 40 -13.04 15.12 0.47
C THR A 40 -11.74 15.71 -0.08
N PRO A 41 -11.13 15.10 -1.12
CA PRO A 41 -9.90 15.63 -1.71
C PRO A 41 -10.08 17.07 -2.20
N GLN A 42 -9.11 17.92 -1.87
CA GLN A 42 -9.04 19.30 -2.35
C GLN A 42 -7.66 19.57 -2.96
N ASN A 43 -7.64 20.18 -4.15
CA ASN A 43 -6.44 20.47 -4.92
C ASN A 43 -5.55 19.24 -5.14
N ALA A 44 -6.15 18.08 -5.44
CA ALA A 44 -5.43 16.86 -5.70
C ALA A 44 -4.61 16.99 -6.99
N GLY A 45 -3.28 16.90 -6.90
CA GLY A 45 -2.39 17.04 -8.07
C GLY A 45 -2.59 16.00 -9.18
N ASP A 46 -3.25 14.87 -8.88
CA ASP A 46 -3.66 13.83 -9.84
C ASP A 46 -5.14 13.97 -10.27
N ARG A 47 -5.86 14.97 -9.74
CA ARG A 47 -7.28 15.26 -9.93
C ARG A 47 -8.22 14.11 -9.54
N LYS A 48 -7.73 13.11 -8.80
CA LYS A 48 -8.55 11.97 -8.41
C LYS A 48 -9.58 12.39 -7.36
N PHE A 49 -10.85 12.16 -7.67
CA PHE A 49 -12.00 12.35 -6.78
C PHE A 49 -12.10 13.77 -6.18
N GLU A 50 -11.63 14.78 -6.90
CA GLU A 50 -11.69 16.18 -6.47
C GLU A 50 -13.13 16.59 -6.14
N GLY A 51 -13.36 17.12 -4.94
CA GLY A 51 -14.68 17.56 -4.49
C GLY A 51 -15.70 16.43 -4.21
N VAL A 52 -15.28 15.17 -4.29
CA VAL A 52 -16.11 14.00 -4.00
C VAL A 52 -15.76 13.47 -2.61
N GLY A 53 -16.77 13.27 -1.76
CA GLY A 53 -16.56 12.59 -0.47
C GLY A 53 -16.13 11.15 -0.69
N VAL A 54 -15.05 10.74 -0.04
CA VAL A 54 -14.51 9.38 -0.10
C VAL A 54 -14.31 8.84 1.30
N GLU A 55 -14.43 7.52 1.41
CA GLU A 55 -14.00 6.76 2.57
C GLU A 55 -12.70 6.01 2.25
N GLY A 56 -12.03 5.57 3.29
CA GLY A 56 -10.85 4.74 3.19
C GLY A 56 -10.15 4.59 4.52
N VAL A 57 -8.82 4.51 4.47
CA VAL A 57 -8.01 4.14 5.64
C VAL A 57 -6.80 5.07 5.76
N GLN A 58 -6.51 5.44 7.00
CA GLN A 58 -5.25 6.02 7.43
C GLN A 58 -4.32 4.94 7.98
N LEU A 59 -3.10 4.88 7.44
CA LEU A 59 -1.97 4.22 8.07
C LEU A 59 -1.45 5.11 9.21
N ILE A 60 -1.46 4.57 10.43
CA ILE A 60 -0.88 5.19 11.63
C ILE A 60 0.37 4.43 12.01
N ALA A 61 1.52 5.10 11.89
CA ALA A 61 2.78 4.58 12.38
C ALA A 61 2.82 4.71 13.92
N LEU A 62 2.92 3.57 14.60
CA LEU A 62 3.13 3.46 16.05
C LEU A 62 4.63 3.37 16.39
N SER A 63 5.46 3.03 15.41
CA SER A 63 6.93 3.01 15.50
C SER A 63 7.56 3.65 14.26
N THR A 64 8.87 3.89 14.29
CA THR A 64 9.64 4.41 13.15
C THR A 64 10.33 3.32 12.33
N ASP A 65 10.32 2.07 12.81
CA ASP A 65 11.04 0.91 12.24
C ASP A 65 10.11 -0.16 11.64
N TYR A 66 8.82 0.16 11.47
CA TYR A 66 7.87 -0.76 10.84
C TYR A 66 8.23 -1.04 9.37
N ASP A 67 7.82 -2.21 8.88
CA ASP A 67 8.00 -2.56 7.46
C ASP A 67 6.94 -1.85 6.59
N ALA A 68 7.32 -0.68 6.08
CA ALA A 68 6.47 0.12 5.21
C ALA A 68 6.11 -0.57 3.88
N SER A 69 6.98 -1.47 3.39
CA SER A 69 6.74 -2.20 2.14
C SER A 69 5.65 -3.25 2.35
N ARG A 70 5.72 -4.01 3.44
CA ARG A 70 4.66 -4.95 3.86
C ARG A 70 3.33 -4.23 4.10
N ALA A 71 3.36 -3.09 4.80
CA ALA A 71 2.15 -2.28 5.02
C ALA A 71 1.54 -1.80 3.69
N GLY A 72 2.37 -1.32 2.76
CA GLY A 72 1.93 -0.90 1.43
C GLY A 72 1.33 -2.04 0.60
N VAL A 73 1.90 -3.25 0.67
CA VAL A 73 1.35 -4.42 -0.03
C VAL A 73 0.05 -4.90 0.59
N ALA A 74 -0.08 -4.93 1.91
CA ALA A 74 -1.35 -5.26 2.56
C ALA A 74 -2.46 -4.28 2.14
N MET A 75 -2.17 -2.97 2.14
CA MET A 75 -3.08 -1.94 1.63
C MET A 75 -3.45 -2.17 0.16
N LEU A 76 -2.48 -2.55 -0.68
CA LEU A 76 -2.73 -2.84 -2.10
C LEU A 76 -3.64 -4.06 -2.27
N ILE A 77 -3.38 -5.17 -1.57
CA ILE A 77 -4.16 -6.41 -1.66
C ILE A 77 -5.61 -6.14 -1.27
N GLU A 78 -5.85 -5.54 -0.11
CA GLU A 78 -7.21 -5.31 0.36
C GLU A 78 -7.94 -4.31 -0.52
N THR A 79 -7.29 -3.23 -0.94
CA THR A 79 -7.91 -2.24 -1.83
C THR A 79 -8.24 -2.85 -3.20
N TYR A 80 -7.35 -3.69 -3.75
CA TYR A 80 -7.58 -4.42 -4.99
C TYR A 80 -8.80 -5.35 -4.86
N ARG A 81 -8.84 -6.15 -3.79
CA ARG A 81 -9.92 -7.10 -3.50
C ARG A 81 -11.28 -6.40 -3.42
N VAL A 82 -11.39 -5.32 -2.65
CA VAL A 82 -12.68 -4.63 -2.45
C VAL A 82 -13.09 -3.76 -3.64
N SER A 83 -12.14 -3.32 -4.48
CA SER A 83 -12.45 -2.44 -5.60
C SER A 83 -13.11 -3.15 -6.78
N GLN A 84 -12.98 -4.47 -6.91
CA GLN A 84 -13.65 -5.28 -7.96
C GLN A 84 -13.57 -4.61 -9.36
N GLU A 85 -14.71 -4.35 -10.01
CA GLU A 85 -14.82 -3.71 -11.32
C GLU A 85 -14.35 -2.25 -11.37
N HIS A 86 -14.20 -1.59 -10.22
CA HIS A 86 -13.66 -0.23 -10.13
C HIS A 86 -12.12 -0.20 -10.19
N TRP A 87 -11.45 -1.36 -10.18
CA TRP A 87 -10.01 -1.43 -10.31
C TRP A 87 -9.54 -1.46 -11.77
N SER A 88 -8.46 -0.74 -12.05
CA SER A 88 -7.74 -0.82 -13.33
C SER A 88 -6.23 -0.70 -13.12
N TRP A 89 -5.48 -1.51 -13.87
CA TRP A 89 -4.02 -1.46 -13.85
C TRP A 89 -3.47 -0.52 -14.92
N TYR A 90 -2.50 0.30 -14.55
CA TYR A 90 -1.55 0.88 -15.49
C TYR A 90 -0.32 -0.02 -15.54
N GLU A 91 -0.45 -1.20 -16.15
CA GLU A 91 0.50 -2.33 -15.99
C GLU A 91 1.97 -1.91 -16.14
N ALA A 92 2.36 -1.35 -17.30
CA ALA A 92 3.73 -0.94 -17.55
C ALA A 92 4.24 0.12 -16.55
N HIS A 93 3.36 1.00 -16.06
CA HIS A 93 3.74 2.00 -15.07
C HIS A 93 3.91 1.38 -13.68
N PHE A 94 2.98 0.52 -13.28
CA PHE A 94 2.99 -0.18 -12.00
C PHE A 94 4.19 -1.12 -11.90
N ASP A 95 4.40 -1.98 -12.89
CA ASP A 95 5.47 -2.98 -12.92
C ASP A 95 6.85 -2.30 -12.89
N ARG A 96 6.99 -1.14 -13.56
CA ARG A 96 8.20 -0.32 -13.49
C ARG A 96 8.47 0.23 -12.09
N LEU A 97 7.44 0.66 -11.35
CA LEU A 97 7.59 1.15 -9.98
C LEU A 97 7.85 0.02 -8.99
N ALA A 98 7.21 -1.13 -9.18
CA ALA A 98 7.45 -2.33 -8.38
C ALA A 98 8.81 -2.99 -8.69
N GLY A 99 9.42 -2.68 -9.84
CA GLY A 99 10.67 -3.27 -10.32
C GLY A 99 10.50 -4.65 -10.98
N THR A 100 9.28 -5.16 -11.05
CA THR A 100 8.91 -6.46 -11.63
C THR A 100 7.40 -6.50 -11.88
N ASP A 101 6.94 -7.40 -12.76
CA ASP A 101 5.52 -7.74 -12.92
C ASP A 101 5.02 -8.73 -11.87
N ALA A 102 5.93 -9.39 -11.13
CA ALA A 102 5.60 -10.47 -10.21
C ALA A 102 4.58 -10.05 -9.12
N LEU A 103 4.68 -8.82 -8.61
CA LEU A 103 3.73 -8.31 -7.62
C LEU A 103 2.32 -8.21 -8.21
N ARG A 104 2.16 -7.57 -9.38
CA ARG A 104 0.86 -7.42 -10.04
C ARG A 104 0.28 -8.78 -10.42
N MET A 105 1.10 -9.64 -11.04
CA MET A 105 0.69 -10.97 -11.48
C MET A 105 0.30 -11.84 -10.28
N GLY A 106 1.01 -11.74 -9.16
CA GLY A 106 0.67 -12.44 -7.93
C GLY A 106 -0.67 -11.97 -7.33
N LEU A 107 -0.95 -10.66 -7.33
CA LEU A 107 -2.27 -10.15 -6.92
C LEU A 107 -3.39 -10.69 -7.83
N VAL A 108 -3.19 -10.67 -9.16
CA VAL A 108 -4.17 -11.20 -10.13
C VAL A 108 -4.39 -12.71 -9.92
N ALA A 109 -3.36 -13.44 -9.53
CA ALA A 109 -3.42 -14.86 -9.24
C ALA A 109 -3.93 -15.19 -7.81
N ASN A 110 -4.29 -14.19 -7.00
CA ASN A 110 -4.68 -14.34 -5.58
C ASN A 110 -3.62 -15.09 -4.75
N VAL A 111 -2.34 -14.83 -5.01
CA VAL A 111 -1.23 -15.30 -4.17
C VAL A 111 -1.37 -14.69 -2.77
N SER A 112 -1.06 -15.47 -1.74
CA SER A 112 -1.19 -14.99 -0.35
C SER A 112 -0.21 -13.86 -0.05
N PHE A 113 -0.53 -13.06 0.98
CA PHE A 113 0.35 -11.99 1.45
C PHE A 113 1.78 -12.49 1.76
N GLU A 114 1.88 -13.57 2.52
CA GLU A 114 3.17 -14.16 2.90
C GLU A 114 3.97 -14.62 1.68
N GLU A 115 3.32 -15.21 0.68
CA GLU A 115 3.99 -15.61 -0.55
C GLU A 115 4.41 -14.41 -1.41
N LEU A 116 3.60 -13.34 -1.48
CA LEU A 116 3.90 -12.13 -2.24
C LEU A 116 5.13 -11.38 -1.71
N VAL A 117 5.31 -11.38 -0.39
CA VAL A 117 6.46 -10.75 0.26
C VAL A 117 7.60 -11.74 0.53
N SER A 118 7.37 -13.03 0.26
CA SER A 118 8.38 -14.07 0.42
C SER A 118 9.58 -13.79 -0.48
N GLY A 119 10.78 -14.02 0.04
CA GLY A 119 12.03 -13.83 -0.70
C GLY A 119 12.58 -12.40 -0.69
N TRP A 120 11.82 -11.39 -0.25
CA TRP A 120 12.36 -10.04 -0.10
C TRP A 120 13.56 -9.99 0.85
N ASP A 121 13.51 -10.72 1.96
CA ASP A 121 14.62 -10.80 2.94
C ASP A 121 15.92 -11.36 2.32
N ILE A 122 15.83 -12.16 1.26
CA ILE A 122 17.02 -12.64 0.54
C ILE A 122 17.63 -11.46 -0.23
N GLY A 123 16.83 -10.79 -1.06
CA GLY A 123 17.29 -9.63 -1.83
C GLY A 123 17.78 -8.48 -0.95
N VAL A 124 17.13 -8.24 0.20
CA VAL A 124 17.58 -7.26 1.19
C VAL A 124 18.97 -7.63 1.71
N ARG A 125 19.19 -8.87 2.17
CA ARG A 125 20.50 -9.30 2.70
C ARG A 125 21.60 -9.28 1.64
N GLU A 126 21.30 -9.64 0.41
CA GLU A 126 22.23 -9.53 -0.73
C GLU A 126 22.60 -8.06 -0.99
N PHE A 127 21.59 -7.18 -0.98
CA PHE A 127 21.82 -5.75 -1.13
C PHE A 127 22.62 -5.16 0.03
N GLU A 128 22.34 -5.57 1.27
CA GLU A 128 23.11 -5.17 2.44
C GLU A 128 24.57 -5.60 2.36
N SER A 129 24.83 -6.82 1.88
CA SER A 129 26.18 -7.33 1.68
C SER A 129 26.91 -6.57 0.58
N SER A 130 26.22 -6.28 -0.53
CA SER A 130 26.81 -5.56 -1.67
C SER A 130 27.01 -4.05 -1.41
N ARG A 131 26.17 -3.43 -0.58
CA ARG A 131 26.32 -2.01 -0.21
C ARG A 131 27.44 -1.78 0.82
N ALA A 132 27.81 -2.80 1.61
CA ALA A 132 28.74 -2.66 2.73
C ALA A 132 30.08 -1.98 2.39
N PRO A 133 30.76 -2.28 1.26
CA PRO A 133 32.01 -1.61 0.89
C PRO A 133 31.87 -0.12 0.56
N TYR A 134 30.63 0.36 0.37
CA TYR A 134 30.33 1.72 -0.06
C TYR A 134 29.71 2.57 1.07
N LEU A 135 29.52 2.01 2.26
CA LEU A 135 28.97 2.74 3.41
C LEU A 135 30.00 3.72 3.98
N LEU A 136 29.57 4.97 4.19
CA LEU A 136 30.36 6.01 4.86
C LEU A 136 29.88 6.30 6.29
N TYR A 137 28.69 5.81 6.65
CA TYR A 137 28.05 5.88 7.96
C TYR A 137 27.17 4.65 8.16
#